data_AF-A0AAP8QC40-F1
#
_entry.id   AF-A0AAP8QC40-F1
#
_cell.length_a   1.000
_cell.length_b   1.000
_cell.length_c   1.000
_cell.angle_alpha   90.00
_cell.angle_beta   90.00
_cell.angle_gamma   90.00
#
_symmetry.space_group_name_H-M   'P 1'
#
loop_
_entity.id
_entity.type
_entity.pdbx_description
1 polymer ?
#
loop_
_entity_poly.entity_id
_entity_poly.type
_entity_poly.pdbx_seq_one_letter_code
_entity_poly.pdbx_strand_id
1 'polypeptide(L)'
;MLVNRNSNISLCPVTSRDKNIIFNLMPLYLHDLSSYTNDLTIDQHGRFEYNNLELYWEREALNPYLIKSGEAIVGFLLLNKPPFAPMGTDFYVNELFILNYYRRNGFAKKALKQCFTDNPGNYMVVQMIKNKPAIVFWHQLYAEEGIVFEEKEEIFQDELCLIQKFTI
;
A
#
# COMPACT_ATOMS: atom_id res chain seq x y z
N MET A 1 0.65 23.94 -3.40
CA MET A 1 2.11 23.93 -3.60
C MET A 1 2.45 22.93 -4.69
N LEU A 2 3.26 23.32 -5.68
CA LEU A 2 3.73 22.42 -6.72
C LEU A 2 4.78 21.46 -6.13
N VAL A 3 4.41 20.20 -5.98
CA VAL A 3 5.34 19.14 -5.58
C VAL A 3 6.23 18.79 -6.77
N ASN A 4 7.55 18.93 -6.60
CA ASN A 4 8.53 18.67 -7.65
C ASN A 4 8.92 17.17 -7.65
N ARG A 5 9.32 16.61 -8.79
CA ARG A 5 9.83 15.22 -8.90
C ARG A 5 11.08 14.98 -8.03
N ASN A 6 11.84 16.03 -7.76
CA ASN A 6 13.01 16.01 -6.88
C ASN A 6 12.68 16.28 -5.40
N SER A 7 11.41 16.40 -5.03
CA SER A 7 11.05 16.58 -3.63
C SER A 7 11.47 15.36 -2.80
N ASN A 8 11.95 15.65 -1.58
CA ASN A 8 12.29 14.63 -0.61
C ASN A 8 10.98 13.96 -0.14
N ILE A 9 10.93 12.63 -0.21
CA ILE A 9 9.77 11.85 0.22
C ILE A 9 10.07 11.27 1.59
N SER A 10 9.12 11.39 2.49
CA SER A 10 9.19 10.77 3.80
C SER A 10 8.04 9.79 3.99
N LEU A 11 8.36 8.66 4.63
CA LEU A 11 7.39 7.71 5.13
C LEU A 11 7.20 7.99 6.62
N CYS A 12 6.04 8.49 7.00
CA CYS A 12 5.77 8.95 8.36
C CYS A 12 4.77 8.01 9.04
N PRO A 13 5.12 7.36 10.17
CA PRO A 13 4.14 6.61 10.96
C PRO A 13 2.94 7.47 11.31
N VAL A 14 1.73 6.91 11.18
CA VAL A 14 0.49 7.61 11.50
C VAL A 14 0.20 7.47 12.98
N THR A 15 0.12 8.61 13.67
CA THR A 15 -0.29 8.65 15.07
C THR A 15 -1.82 8.70 15.19
N SER A 16 -2.37 8.57 16.40
CA SER A 16 -3.80 8.77 16.65
C SER A 16 -4.31 10.15 16.23
N ARG A 17 -3.43 11.17 16.17
CA ARG A 17 -3.80 12.53 15.71
C ARG A 17 -4.00 12.59 14.19
N ASP A 18 -3.28 11.76 13.45
CA ASP A 18 -3.31 11.70 11.99
C ASP A 18 -4.35 10.69 11.46
N LYS A 19 -5.04 9.98 12.37
CA LYS A 19 -6.02 8.93 12.08
C LYS A 19 -7.00 9.33 10.99
N ASN A 20 -7.64 10.49 11.16
CA ASN A 20 -8.66 10.98 10.24
C ASN A 20 -8.16 11.16 8.81
N ILE A 21 -6.85 11.35 8.59
CA ILE A 21 -6.27 11.45 7.25
C ILE A 21 -6.40 10.11 6.52
N ILE A 22 -6.06 8.99 7.18
CA ILE A 22 -6.21 7.66 6.58
C ILE A 22 -7.69 7.36 6.32
N PHE A 23 -8.60 7.71 7.25
CA PHE A 23 -10.04 7.58 7.04
C PHE A 23 -10.55 8.38 5.84
N ASN A 24 -10.00 9.57 5.58
CA ASN A 24 -10.39 10.38 4.44
C ASN A 24 -9.79 9.88 3.12
N LEU A 25 -8.60 9.27 3.14
CA LEU A 25 -7.94 8.74 1.95
C LEU A 25 -8.46 7.35 1.55
N MET A 26 -8.93 6.56 2.52
CA MET A 26 -9.32 5.17 2.28
C MET A 26 -10.47 5.03 1.26
N PRO A 27 -11.54 5.85 1.29
CA PRO A 27 -12.57 5.79 0.26
C PRO A 27 -12.05 6.12 -1.14
N LEU A 28 -11.03 6.99 -1.26
CA LEU A 28 -10.40 7.30 -2.55
C LEU A 28 -9.59 6.11 -3.07
N TYR A 29 -8.89 5.41 -2.17
CA TYR A 29 -8.21 4.18 -2.49
C TYR A 29 -9.18 3.11 -2.98
N LEU A 30 -10.25 2.86 -2.22
CA LEU A 30 -11.27 1.86 -2.57
C LEU A 30 -12.00 2.19 -3.88
N HIS A 31 -12.30 3.47 -4.12
CA HIS A 31 -12.83 3.92 -5.41
C HIS A 31 -11.87 3.59 -6.55
N ASP A 32 -10.58 3.88 -6.41
CA ASP A 32 -9.58 3.53 -7.43
C ASP A 32 -9.45 2.00 -7.61
N LEU A 33 -9.53 1.24 -6.51
CA LEU A 33 -9.44 -0.22 -6.49
C LEU A 33 -10.66 -0.89 -7.15
N SER A 34 -11.85 -0.28 -7.01
CA SER A 34 -13.11 -0.76 -7.61
C SER A 34 -13.06 -0.86 -9.14
N SER A 35 -12.08 -0.24 -9.80
CA SER A 35 -11.87 -0.44 -11.24
C SER A 35 -11.37 -1.84 -11.59
N TYR A 36 -10.95 -2.65 -10.61
CA TYR A 36 -10.31 -3.96 -10.81
C TYR A 36 -11.08 -5.12 -10.18
N THR A 37 -12.13 -4.87 -9.40
CA THR A 37 -12.99 -5.89 -8.78
C THR A 37 -14.43 -5.41 -8.78
N ASN A 38 -15.38 -6.35 -8.82
CA ASN A 38 -16.81 -6.05 -8.72
C ASN A 38 -17.31 -6.09 -7.28
N ASP A 39 -16.46 -6.47 -6.32
CA ASP A 39 -16.86 -6.67 -4.92
C ASP A 39 -16.81 -5.37 -4.09
N LEU A 40 -16.33 -4.29 -4.69
CA LEU A 40 -16.27 -2.97 -4.06
C LEU A 40 -17.37 -2.07 -4.62
N THR A 41 -18.31 -1.70 -3.76
CA THR A 41 -19.37 -0.74 -4.05
C THR A 41 -19.57 0.21 -2.86
N ILE A 42 -20.34 1.25 -3.08
CA ILE A 42 -20.72 2.22 -2.06
C ILE A 42 -21.87 1.69 -1.18
N ASP A 43 -21.90 2.13 0.07
CA ASP A 43 -23.03 1.96 0.96
C ASP A 43 -24.24 2.84 0.56
N GLN A 44 -25.35 2.72 1.30
CA GLN A 44 -26.55 3.54 1.11
C GLN A 44 -26.35 5.05 1.32
N HIS A 45 -25.19 5.46 1.85
CA HIS A 45 -24.80 6.84 2.09
C HIS A 45 -23.78 7.35 1.06
N GLY A 46 -23.44 6.54 0.06
CA GLY A 46 -22.51 6.90 -1.02
C GLY A 46 -21.04 6.78 -0.66
N ARG A 47 -20.68 5.96 0.35
CA ARG A 47 -19.31 5.81 0.85
C ARG A 47 -18.75 4.43 0.53
N PHE A 48 -17.50 4.39 0.10
CA PHE A 48 -16.71 3.17 0.16
C PHE A 48 -16.24 2.96 1.61
N GLU A 49 -16.53 1.79 2.19
CA GLU A 49 -16.16 1.45 3.55
C GLU A 49 -15.07 0.36 3.55
N TYR A 50 -14.01 0.59 4.34
CA TYR A 50 -12.98 -0.41 4.58
C TYR A 50 -13.26 -1.12 5.90
N ASN A 51 -13.50 -2.43 5.83
CA ASN A 51 -13.84 -3.22 7.01
C ASN A 51 -12.71 -3.18 8.04
N ASN A 52 -13.06 -2.86 9.29
CA ASN A 52 -12.16 -2.87 10.44
C ASN A 52 -10.93 -1.95 10.30
N LEU A 53 -11.03 -0.83 9.57
CA LEU A 53 -9.93 0.14 9.45
C LEU A 53 -9.42 0.62 10.82
N GLU A 54 -10.31 0.70 11.80
CA GLU A 54 -10.01 1.07 13.19
C GLU A 54 -8.93 0.20 13.86
N LEU A 55 -8.78 -1.06 13.44
CA LEU A 55 -7.80 -1.98 14.02
C LEU A 55 -6.35 -1.46 13.87
N TYR A 56 -6.06 -0.61 12.88
CA TYR A 56 -4.75 0.01 12.70
C TYR A 56 -4.32 0.93 13.86
N TRP A 57 -5.24 1.31 14.75
CA TRP A 57 -4.92 2.04 15.99
C TRP A 57 -5.07 1.20 17.26
N GLU A 58 -5.53 -0.04 17.13
CA GLU A 58 -5.73 -0.97 18.24
C GLU A 58 -4.67 -2.07 18.30
N ARG A 59 -3.99 -2.35 17.17
CA ARG A 59 -3.07 -3.47 17.01
C ARG A 59 -1.68 -2.98 16.63
N GLU A 60 -0.69 -3.30 17.47
CA GLU A 60 0.72 -2.92 17.24
C GLU A 60 1.29 -3.49 15.93
N ALA A 61 0.81 -4.65 15.51
CA ALA A 61 1.24 -5.32 14.29
C ALA A 61 0.60 -4.75 13.00
N LEU A 62 -0.27 -3.73 13.10
CA LEU A 62 -0.85 -3.03 11.97
C LEU A 62 -0.27 -1.62 11.93
N ASN A 63 0.58 -1.33 10.95
CA ASN A 63 1.37 -0.10 10.93
C ASN A 63 0.96 0.78 9.74
N PRO A 64 0.13 1.81 9.97
CA PRO A 64 -0.22 2.79 8.95
C PRO A 64 0.88 3.85 8.81
N TYR A 65 1.20 4.21 7.57
CA TYR A 65 2.13 5.27 7.23
C TYR A 65 1.52 6.26 6.24
N LEU A 66 1.79 7.55 6.42
CA LEU A 66 1.58 8.56 5.40
C LEU A 66 2.83 8.69 4.55
N ILE A 67 2.61 8.78 3.24
CA ILE A 67 3.65 9.15 2.29
C ILE A 67 3.53 10.65 2.10
N LYS A 68 4.59 11.39 2.43
CA LYS A 68 4.61 12.86 2.37
C LYS A 68 5.72 13.37 1.46
N SER A 69 5.47 14.53 0.87
CA SER A 69 6.45 15.35 0.16
C SER A 69 6.49 16.73 0.81
N GLY A 70 7.40 16.92 1.77
CA GLY A 70 7.28 18.03 2.72
C GLY A 70 5.97 17.91 3.50
N GLU A 71 5.16 18.96 3.52
CA GLU A 71 3.85 18.94 4.19
C GLU A 71 2.73 18.33 3.35
N ALA A 72 2.96 18.11 2.05
CA ALA A 72 1.94 17.57 1.16
C ALA A 72 1.76 16.05 1.39
N ILE A 73 0.51 15.63 1.62
CA ILE A 73 0.12 14.22 1.66
C ILE A 73 0.05 13.70 0.23
N VAL A 74 0.88 12.69 -0.07
CA VAL A 74 0.98 12.05 -1.38
C VAL A 74 0.10 10.79 -1.45
N GLY A 75 -0.04 10.10 -0.32
CA GLY A 75 -0.73 8.83 -0.23
C GLY A 75 -0.45 8.15 1.11
N PHE A 76 -0.64 6.83 1.15
CA PHE A 76 -0.41 6.03 2.35
C PHE A 76 0.14 4.65 2.00
N LEU A 77 0.72 4.01 3.01
CA LEU A 77 1.17 2.62 3.01
C LEU A 77 0.64 1.95 4.29
N LEU A 78 -0.01 0.81 4.17
CA LEU A 78 -0.39 -0.03 5.30
C LEU A 78 0.53 -1.26 5.32
N LEU A 79 1.36 -1.35 6.35
CA LEU A 79 2.30 -2.44 6.55
C LEU A 79 1.84 -3.30 7.72
N ASN A 80 1.54 -4.56 7.45
CA ASN A 80 1.09 -5.51 8.47
C ASN A 80 2.23 -6.44 8.86
N LYS A 81 2.27 -6.85 10.12
CA LYS A 81 3.22 -7.80 10.70
C LYS A 81 2.46 -9.02 11.25
N PRO A 82 3.13 -10.13 11.56
CA PRO A 82 2.51 -11.22 12.30
C PRO A 82 1.79 -10.72 13.57
N PRO A 83 0.58 -11.23 13.88
CA PRO A 83 -0.14 -12.32 13.21
C PRO A 83 -1.05 -11.88 12.04
N PHE A 84 -1.00 -10.62 11.62
CA PHE A 84 -1.84 -10.06 10.54
C PHE A 84 -1.15 -10.08 9.16
N ALA A 85 0.03 -10.69 9.08
CA ALA A 85 0.72 -11.01 7.85
C ALA A 85 0.53 -12.50 7.51
N PRO A 86 0.52 -12.88 6.22
CA PRO A 86 0.50 -14.28 5.80
C PRO A 86 1.65 -15.10 6.42
N MET A 87 1.44 -16.41 6.56
CA MET A 87 2.41 -17.29 7.23
C MET A 87 3.80 -17.22 6.56
N GLY A 88 4.85 -17.09 7.37
CA GLY A 88 6.23 -16.97 6.91
C GLY A 88 6.58 -15.59 6.30
N THR A 89 5.78 -14.56 6.59
CA THR A 89 6.01 -13.18 6.16
C THR A 89 6.24 -12.29 7.38
N ASP A 90 7.35 -11.55 7.40
CA ASP A 90 7.64 -10.58 8.46
C ASP A 90 6.86 -9.28 8.23
N PHE A 91 6.75 -8.87 6.96
CA PHE A 91 6.09 -7.64 6.54
C PHE A 91 5.19 -7.86 5.32
N TYR A 92 3.90 -7.61 5.49
CA TYR A 92 2.92 -7.66 4.42
C TYR A 92 2.54 -6.23 4.01
N VAL A 93 2.88 -5.81 2.79
CA VAL A 93 2.38 -4.55 2.25
C VAL A 93 0.92 -4.78 1.88
N ASN A 94 0.05 -4.55 2.87
CA ASN A 94 -1.37 -4.80 2.75
C ASN A 94 -2.01 -3.84 1.76
N GLU A 95 -1.71 -2.54 1.89
CA GLU A 95 -2.23 -1.52 0.97
C GLU A 95 -1.16 -0.48 0.63
N LEU A 96 -1.11 -0.06 -0.63
CA LEU A 96 -0.27 1.03 -1.09
C LEU A 96 -1.08 1.93 -2.02
N PHE A 97 -1.25 3.19 -1.61
CA PHE A 97 -2.03 4.15 -2.37
C PHE A 97 -1.26 5.44 -2.62
N ILE A 98 -1.30 5.92 -3.85
CA ILE A 98 -0.81 7.24 -4.26
C ILE A 98 -1.95 7.96 -4.96
N LEU A 99 -2.25 9.19 -4.53
CA LEU A 99 -3.26 10.03 -5.16
C LEU A 99 -2.92 10.27 -6.64
N ASN A 100 -3.95 10.30 -7.49
CA ASN A 100 -3.82 10.42 -8.95
C ASN A 100 -2.90 11.56 -9.40
N TYR A 101 -3.02 12.73 -8.77
CA TYR A 101 -2.20 13.91 -9.06
C TYR A 101 -0.68 13.64 -8.90
N TYR A 102 -0.28 12.76 -7.98
CA TYR A 102 1.12 12.50 -7.68
C TYR A 102 1.70 11.25 -8.38
N ARG A 103 0.88 10.47 -9.09
CA ARG A 103 1.33 9.24 -9.75
C ARG A 103 2.38 9.52 -10.83
N ARG A 104 3.18 8.49 -11.15
CA ARG A 104 4.26 8.54 -12.16
C ARG A 104 5.39 9.54 -11.87
N ASN A 105 5.53 9.99 -10.62
CA ASN A 105 6.65 10.82 -10.17
C ASN A 105 7.65 10.07 -9.28
N GLY A 106 7.53 8.74 -9.19
CA GLY A 106 8.45 7.88 -8.42
C GLY A 106 8.25 7.88 -6.89
N PHE A 107 7.20 8.54 -6.37
CA PHE A 107 7.03 8.69 -4.93
C PHE A 107 6.75 7.39 -4.18
N ALA A 108 5.96 6.47 -4.75
CA ALA A 108 5.76 5.15 -4.15
C ALA A 108 7.09 4.37 -4.03
N LYS A 109 7.94 4.42 -5.06
CA LYS A 109 9.25 3.76 -5.03
C LYS A 109 10.12 4.32 -3.91
N LYS A 110 10.24 5.66 -3.83
CA LYS A 110 10.99 6.32 -2.75
C LYS A 110 10.47 5.94 -1.35
N ALA A 111 9.14 5.90 -1.18
CA ALA A 111 8.53 5.51 0.08
C ALA A 111 8.81 4.04 0.46
N LEU A 112 8.74 3.11 -0.50
CA LEU A 112 9.07 1.71 -0.27
C LEU A 112 10.55 1.50 0.01
N LYS A 113 11.47 2.22 -0.66
CA LYS A 113 12.90 2.15 -0.34
C LYS A 113 13.17 2.56 1.12
N GLN A 114 12.51 3.61 1.60
CA GLN A 114 12.58 4.00 3.01
C GLN A 114 12.01 2.88 3.91
N CYS A 115 10.83 2.35 3.58
CA CYS A 115 10.21 1.24 4.30
C CYS A 115 11.15 0.04 4.45
N PHE A 116 11.75 -0.39 3.34
CA PHE A 116 12.68 -1.51 3.24
C PHE A 116 13.95 -1.28 4.06
N THR A 117 14.51 -0.06 4.00
CA THR A 117 15.67 0.33 4.82
C THR A 117 15.36 0.23 6.32
N ASP A 118 14.19 0.70 6.73
CA ASP A 118 13.80 0.74 8.14
C ASP A 118 13.33 -0.63 8.68
N ASN A 119 12.97 -1.55 7.79
CA ASN A 119 12.33 -2.82 8.11
C ASN A 119 12.89 -3.97 7.24
N PRO A 120 14.16 -4.39 7.42
CA PRO A 120 14.71 -5.54 6.69
C PRO A 120 14.01 -6.84 7.10
N GLY A 121 13.77 -7.76 6.16
CA GLY A 121 13.03 -9.00 6.42
C GLY A 121 12.33 -9.60 5.20
N ASN A 122 11.46 -10.58 5.44
CA ASN A 122 10.69 -11.26 4.40
C ASN A 122 9.37 -10.53 4.13
N TYR A 123 9.16 -10.18 2.86
CA TYR A 123 8.01 -9.45 2.40
C TYR A 123 7.06 -10.31 1.57
N MET A 124 5.78 -9.97 1.65
CA MET A 124 4.77 -10.42 0.69
C MET A 124 3.98 -9.21 0.18
N VAL A 125 3.60 -9.25 -1.08
CA VAL A 125 2.59 -8.37 -1.69
C VAL A 125 1.60 -9.20 -2.49
N VAL A 126 0.33 -8.81 -2.46
CA VAL A 126 -0.75 -9.48 -3.19
C VAL A 126 -1.44 -8.46 -4.09
N GLN A 127 -1.66 -8.82 -5.35
CA GLN A 127 -2.21 -7.92 -6.36
C GLN A 127 -3.26 -8.65 -7.19
N MET A 128 -4.45 -8.09 -7.35
CA MET A 128 -5.43 -8.65 -8.29
C MET A 128 -4.84 -8.74 -9.69
N ILE A 129 -5.05 -9.85 -10.41
CA ILE A 129 -4.52 -10.03 -11.77
C ILE A 129 -5.01 -8.94 -12.73
N LYS A 130 -6.21 -8.40 -12.51
CA LYS A 130 -6.79 -7.31 -13.30
C LYS A 130 -6.10 -5.96 -13.05
N ASN A 131 -5.43 -5.77 -11.90
CA ASN A 131 -4.69 -4.55 -11.57
C ASN A 131 -3.31 -4.53 -12.22
N LYS A 132 -3.30 -4.50 -13.57
CA LYS A 132 -2.07 -4.43 -14.38
C LYS A 132 -1.15 -3.26 -13.99
N PRO A 133 -1.65 -2.06 -13.64
CA PRO A 133 -0.77 -0.98 -13.20
C PRO A 133 0.03 -1.31 -11.95
N ALA A 134 -0.56 -2.01 -10.96
CA ALA A 134 0.17 -2.43 -9.76
C ALA A 134 1.24 -3.48 -10.08
N ILE A 135 0.91 -4.47 -10.91
CA ILE A 135 1.85 -5.54 -11.33
C ILE A 135 3.08 -4.94 -12.02
N VAL A 136 2.85 -4.05 -13.00
CA VAL A 136 3.93 -3.34 -13.69
C VAL A 136 4.76 -2.50 -12.72
N PHE A 137 4.12 -1.85 -11.74
CA PHE A 137 4.83 -1.05 -10.75
C PHE A 137 5.80 -1.91 -9.91
N TRP A 138 5.34 -3.04 -9.39
CA TRP A 138 6.17 -3.92 -8.56
C TRP A 138 7.31 -4.56 -9.34
N HIS A 139 7.04 -5.09 -10.54
CA HIS A 139 8.10 -5.62 -11.41
C HIS A 139 9.17 -4.58 -11.73
N GLN A 140 8.78 -3.34 -12.01
CA GLN A 140 9.73 -2.25 -12.24
C GLN A 140 10.55 -1.90 -10.99
N LEU A 141 9.90 -1.88 -9.82
CA LEU A 141 10.62 -1.65 -8.56
C LEU A 141 11.68 -2.74 -8.33
N TYR A 142 11.30 -4.01 -8.48
CA TYR A 142 12.25 -5.11 -8.27
C TYR A 142 13.42 -5.06 -9.25
N ALA A 143 13.15 -4.81 -10.53
CA ALA A 143 14.20 -4.70 -11.55
C ALA A 143 15.17 -3.54 -11.27
N GLU A 144 14.68 -2.39 -10.83
CA GLU A 144 15.50 -1.22 -10.51
C GLU A 144 16.35 -1.40 -9.24
N GLU A 145 15.79 -2.10 -8.24
CA GLU A 145 16.47 -2.35 -6.95
C GLU A 145 17.27 -3.66 -6.94
N GLY A 146 17.22 -4.46 -8.01
CA GLY A 146 17.86 -5.77 -8.07
C GLY A 146 17.27 -6.79 -7.09
N ILE A 147 15.99 -6.63 -6.71
CA ILE A 147 15.30 -7.53 -5.80
C ILE A 147 14.91 -8.80 -6.55
N VAL A 148 15.37 -9.94 -6.04
CA VAL A 148 14.92 -11.27 -6.49
C VAL A 148 13.62 -11.59 -5.76
N PHE A 149 12.61 -12.04 -6.50
CA PHE A 149 11.29 -12.35 -5.97
C PHE A 149 10.76 -13.66 -6.55
N GLU A 150 9.93 -14.34 -5.77
CA GLU A 150 9.09 -15.45 -6.22
C GLU A 150 7.70 -14.90 -6.55
N GLU A 151 7.06 -15.46 -7.57
CA GLU A 151 5.74 -15.05 -8.03
C GLU A 151 4.87 -16.26 -8.35
N LYS A 152 3.60 -16.22 -7.92
CA LYS A 152 2.60 -17.23 -8.28
C LYS A 152 1.21 -16.63 -8.37
N GLU A 153 0.37 -17.24 -9.21
CA GLU A 153 -1.06 -16.97 -9.21
C GLU A 153 -1.76 -17.82 -8.15
N GLU A 154 -2.64 -17.21 -7.36
CA GLU A 154 -3.42 -17.89 -6.33
C GLU A 154 -4.75 -17.15 -6.11
N ILE A 155 -5.79 -17.90 -5.77
CA ILE A 155 -7.05 -17.29 -5.33
C ILE A 155 -6.86 -16.78 -3.91
N PHE A 156 -7.01 -15.47 -3.73
CA PHE A 156 -6.91 -14.80 -2.44
C PHE A 156 -8.19 -13.99 -2.23
N GLN A 157 -8.94 -14.32 -1.18
CA GLN A 157 -10.25 -13.71 -0.89
C GLN A 157 -11.19 -13.74 -2.11
N ASP A 158 -11.37 -14.93 -2.70
CA ASP A 158 -12.23 -15.20 -3.86
C ASP A 158 -11.85 -14.48 -5.18
N GLU A 159 -10.78 -13.70 -5.20
CA GLU A 159 -10.23 -13.06 -6.40
C GLU A 159 -8.92 -13.71 -6.84
N LEU A 160 -8.74 -13.86 -8.16
CA LEU A 160 -7.49 -14.36 -8.71
C LEU A 160 -6.40 -13.29 -8.61
N CYS A 161 -5.37 -13.58 -7.83
CA CYS A 161 -4.30 -12.65 -7.49
C CYS A 161 -2.92 -13.18 -7.89
N LEU A 162 -1.99 -12.25 -8.02
CA LEU A 162 -0.56 -12.49 -8.15
C LEU A 162 0.08 -12.23 -6.78
N ILE A 163 0.65 -13.27 -6.20
CA ILE A 163 1.35 -13.22 -4.92
C ILE A 163 2.83 -13.16 -5.21
N GLN A 164 3.50 -12.14 -4.70
CA GLN A 164 4.95 -11.98 -4.81
C GLN A 164 5.58 -12.03 -3.43
N LYS A 165 6.67 -12.79 -3.29
CA LYS A 165 7.47 -12.88 -2.07
C LYS A 165 8.91 -12.50 -2.35
N PHE A 166 9.53 -11.76 -1.45
CA PHE A 166 10.92 -11.34 -1.59
C PHE A 166 11.55 -11.06 -0.23
N THR A 167 12.87 -10.97 -0.20
CA THR A 167 13.62 -10.61 1.01
C THR A 167 14.37 -9.31 0.75
N ILE A 168 14.36 -8.43 1.75
CA ILE A 168 15.12 -7.18 1.81
C ILE A 168 16.23 -7.34 2.86
#